data_AF-A0A3P6T4K1-F1
#
_entry.id   AF-A0A3P6T4K1-F1
#
_cell.length_a   1.000
_cell.length_b   1.000
_cell.length_c   1.000
_cell.angle_alpha   90.00
_cell.angle_beta   90.00
_cell.angle_gamma   90.00
#
_symmetry.space_group_name_H-M   'P 1'
#
loop_
_entity.id
_entity.type
_entity.pdbx_description
1 polymer ?
#
loop_
_entity_poly.entity_id
_entity_poly.type
_entity_poly.pdbx_seq_one_letter_code
_entity_poly.pdbx_strand_id
1 'polypeptide(L)' 'MVVTCKGPDAGYRSTSACVLSAALAVLQDSHNLPQSGGVYTTASAFAKTNIYSYLESFDIKFQVESPQTQI' A
#
# COMPACT_ATOMS: atom_id res chain seq x y z
N MET A 1 -19.79 0.82 -0.05
CA MET A 1 -18.52 1.01 0.67
C MET A 1 -17.61 1.79 -0.23
N VAL A 2 -17.06 2.89 0.25
CA VAL A 2 -16.06 3.69 -0.45
C VAL A 2 -14.71 3.42 0.23
N VAL A 3 -13.64 3.28 -0.54
CA VAL A 3 -12.30 3.18 0.02
C VAL A 3 -11.60 4.51 -0.23
N THR A 4 -11.16 5.17 0.84
CA THR A 4 -10.39 6.41 0.77
C THR A 4 -8.94 6.14 1.08
N CYS A 5 -8.04 6.79 0.34
CA CYS A 5 -6.61 6.83 0.62
C CYS A 5 -6.27 8.26 1.02
N LYS A 6 -5.81 8.47 2.24
CA LYS A 6 -5.44 9.78 2.79
C LYS A 6 -3.93 9.81 2.99
N GLY A 7 -3.30 10.90 2.60
CA GLY A 7 -1.86 11.12 2.72
C GLY A 7 -1.50 12.61 2.67
N PRO A 8 -0.25 12.97 2.97
CA PRO A 8 0.17 14.36 3.17
C PRO A 8 0.09 15.21 1.88
N ASP A 9 0.63 14.70 0.77
CA ASP A 9 0.50 15.29 -0.57
C ASP A 9 0.51 14.20 -1.64
N ALA A 10 -0.35 14.31 -2.65
CA ALA A 10 -0.52 13.24 -3.65
C ALA A 10 0.59 13.19 -4.70
N GLY A 11 1.34 14.28 -4.89
CA GLY A 11 2.23 14.46 -6.04
C GLY A 11 3.70 14.10 -5.80
N TYR A 12 4.16 14.12 -4.55
CA TYR A 12 5.58 14.00 -4.24
C TYR A 12 5.84 13.07 -3.07
N ARG A 13 5.45 13.47 -1.85
CA ARG A 13 5.76 12.69 -0.65
C ARG A 13 4.99 11.39 -0.64
N SER A 14 3.70 11.39 -0.99
CA SER A 14 2.94 10.14 -1.02
C SER A 14 3.43 9.21 -2.13
N THR A 15 3.74 9.73 -3.32
CA THR A 15 4.26 8.90 -4.42
C THR A 15 5.60 8.27 -4.06
N SER A 16 6.52 9.06 -3.52
CA SER A 16 7.84 8.58 -3.10
C SER A 16 7.71 7.54 -1.98
N ALA A 17 6.84 7.79 -1.02
CA ALA A 17 6.54 6.86 0.05
C ALA A 17 5.91 5.55 -0.46
N CYS A 18 5.01 5.58 -1.44
CA CYS A 18 4.48 4.37 -2.06
C CYS A 18 5.58 3.52 -2.70
N VAL A 19 6.53 4.15 -3.40
CA VAL A 19 7.68 3.44 -4.00
C VAL A 19 8.60 2.86 -2.93
N LEU A 20 8.89 3.61 -1.86
CA LEU A 20 9.70 3.13 -0.74
C LEU A 20 9.01 1.98 0.00
N SER A 21 7.71 2.07 0.26
CA SER A 21 6.92 1.01 0.88
C SER A 21 6.92 -0.25 0.02
N ALA A 22 6.80 -0.12 -1.30
CA ALA A 22 6.92 -1.26 -2.22
C ALA A 22 8.31 -1.90 -2.16
N ALA A 23 9.38 -1.09 -2.13
CA ALA A 23 10.74 -1.59 -1.97
C ALA A 23 10.94 -2.30 -0.63
N LEU A 24 10.43 -1.74 0.47
CA LEU A 24 10.47 -2.37 1.80
C LEU A 24 9.73 -3.71 1.81
N ALA A 25 8.53 -3.78 1.24
CA ALA A 25 7.78 -5.03 1.12
C ALA A 25 8.58 -6.08 0.31
N VAL A 26 9.20 -5.69 -0.80
CA VAL A 26 10.01 -6.63 -1.60
C VAL A 26 11.25 -7.11 -0.86
N LEU A 27 11.93 -6.22 -0.13
CA LEU A 27 13.20 -6.54 0.54
C LEU A 27 12.99 -7.28 1.87
N GLN A 28 12.09 -6.76 2.72
CA GLN A 28 11.87 -7.27 4.08
C GLN A 28 10.89 -8.45 4.10
N ASP A 29 9.86 -8.43 3.25
CA ASP A 29 8.88 -9.51 3.12
C ASP A 29 9.17 -10.44 1.92
N SER A 30 10.42 -10.50 1.47
CA SER A 30 10.85 -11.30 0.31
C SER A 30 10.42 -12.78 0.39
N HIS A 31 10.40 -13.35 1.60
CA HIS A 31 9.95 -14.71 1.88
C HIS A 31 8.44 -14.94 1.61
N ASN A 32 7.64 -13.87 1.60
CA ASN A 32 6.21 -13.90 1.30
C ASN A 32 5.90 -13.65 -0.17
N LEU A 33 6.90 -13.30 -0.98
CA LEU A 33 6.75 -13.15 -2.42
C LEU A 33 6.48 -14.51 -3.08
N PRO A 34 5.80 -14.52 -4.24
CA PRO A 34 5.61 -15.74 -5.01
C PRO A 34 6.97 -16.42 -5.31
N GLN A 35 7.03 -17.74 -5.15
CA GLN A 35 8.27 -18.51 -5.37
C GLN A 35 8.57 -18.76 -6.86
N SER A 36 7.61 -18.49 -7.74
CA SER A 36 7.80 -18.58 -9.19
C SER A 36 8.37 -17.25 -9.68
N GLY A 37 9.63 -17.22 -10.13
CA GLY A 37 10.24 -16.00 -10.68
C GLY A 37 9.45 -15.38 -11.84
N GLY A 38 9.66 -14.09 -12.09
CA GLY A 38 9.01 -13.34 -13.16
C GLY A 38 8.58 -11.94 -12.74
N VAL A 39 7.58 -11.39 -13.43
CA VAL A 39 6.98 -10.08 -13.11
C VAL A 39 5.69 -10.30 -12.33
N TYR A 40 5.60 -9.72 -11.14
CA TYR A 40 4.43 -9.84 -10.28
C TYR A 40 3.48 -8.66 -10.45
N THR A 41 2.18 -8.94 -10.47
CA THR A 41 1.18 -7.90 -10.27
C THR A 41 1.22 -7.44 -8.81
N THR A 42 0.78 -6.21 -8.53
CA THR A 42 0.75 -5.64 -7.17
C THR A 42 -0.05 -6.51 -6.21
N ALA A 43 -1.17 -7.08 -6.67
CA ALA A 43 -1.97 -8.01 -5.88
C ALA A 43 -1.16 -9.26 -5.49
N SER A 44 -0.42 -9.84 -6.44
CA SER A 44 0.40 -11.04 -6.19
C SER A 44 1.58 -10.74 -5.27
N ALA A 45 2.28 -9.63 -5.50
CA ALA A 45 3.48 -9.24 -4.76
C ALA A 45 3.16 -8.84 -3.33
N PHE A 46 2.07 -8.10 -3.11
CA PHE A 46 1.82 -7.47 -1.82
C PHE A 46 0.75 -8.16 -0.96
N ALA A 47 0.03 -9.16 -1.48
CA ALA A 47 -1.07 -9.84 -0.76
C ALA A 47 -0.69 -10.39 0.62
N LYS A 48 0.57 -10.78 0.81
CA LYS A 48 1.09 -11.36 2.07
C LYS A 48 2.23 -10.54 2.68
N THR A 49 2.25 -9.24 2.40
CA THR A 49 3.29 -8.32 2.88
C THR A 49 2.74 -7.31 3.88
N ASN A 50 3.63 -6.64 4.59
CA ASN A 50 3.33 -5.58 5.54
C ASN A 50 3.21 -4.20 4.87
N ILE A 51 2.84 -4.17 3.58
CA ILE A 51 2.82 -2.94 2.77
C ILE A 51 2.00 -1.81 3.41
N TYR A 52 0.85 -2.13 4.03
CA TYR A 52 0.00 -1.13 4.68
C TYR A 52 0.66 -0.51 5.91
N SER A 53 1.46 -1.27 6.67
CA SER A 53 2.22 -0.75 7.81
C SER A 53 3.33 0.20 7.35
N TYR A 54 4.01 -0.11 6.24
CA TYR A 54 5.00 0.79 5.66
C TYR A 54 4.34 2.08 5.16
N LEU A 55 3.23 1.96 4.43
CA LEU A 55 2.45 3.12 3.97
C LEU A 55 1.99 4.01 5.13
N GLU A 56 1.47 3.40 6.20
CA GLU A 56 1.04 4.15 7.39
C GLU A 56 2.21 4.85 8.09
N SER A 57 3.42 4.28 8.08
CA SER A 57 4.62 4.94 8.63
C SER A 57 4.98 6.23 7.89
N PHE A 58 4.55 6.38 6.63
CA PHE A 58 4.68 7.60 5.83
C PHE A 58 3.43 8.49 5.85
N ASP A 59 2.50 8.24 6.76
CA ASP A 59 1.21 8.95 6.89
C ASP A 59 0.22 8.67 5.73
N ILE A 60 0.37 7.53 5.04
CA ILE A 60 -0.57 7.08 4.00
C ILE A 60 -1.50 6.02 4.57
N LYS A 61 -2.79 6.33 4.68
CA LYS A 61 -3.79 5.46 5.30
C LYS A 61 -4.93 5.12 4.34
N PHE A 62 -5.21 3.84 4.23
CA PHE A 62 -6.38 3.33 3.53
C PHE A 62 -7.50 3.08 4.54
N GLN A 63 -8.68 3.62 4.27
CA GLN A 63 -9.85 3.51 5.13
C GLN A 63 -11.06 3.09 4.33
N VAL A 64 -11.89 2.24 4.91
CA VAL A 64 -13.17 1.83 4.33
C VAL A 64 -14.26 2.66 4.99
N GLU A 65 -14.89 3.51 4.20
CA GLU A 65 -15.95 4.41 4.66
C GLU A 65 -17.32 3.87 4.23
N SER A 66 -18.23 3.83 5.20
CA SER A 66 -19.67 3.68 4.95
C SER A 66 -20.16 4.95 4.25
N PRO A 67 -21.04 4.85 3.24
CA PRO A 67 -21.63 6.05 2.65
C PRO A 67 -22.34 6.83 3.77
N GLN A 68 -21.86 8.04 4.06
CA GLN A 68 -22.57 8.96 4.95
C GLN A 68 -23.73 9.55 4.16
N THR A 69 -24.96 9.14 4.49
CA THR A 69 -26.18 9.84 4.04
C THR A 69 -26.14 11.25 4.61
N GLN A 70 -25.75 12.23 3.80
CA GLN A 70 -25.97 13.64 4.10
C GLN A 70 -27.48 13.89 4.01
N ILE A 71 -28.10 14.22 5.15
CA ILE A 71 -29.47 14.77 5.23
C ILE A 71 -29.46 16.26 4.94
#